data_AF-L7VR93-F1
#
_entry.id   AF-L7VR93-F1
#
_cell.length_a   1.000
_cell.length_b   1.000
_cell.length_c   1.000
_cell.angle_alpha   90.00
_cell.angle_beta   90.00
_cell.angle_gamma   90.00
#
_symmetry.space_group_name_H-M   'P 1'
#
loop_
_entity.id
_entity.type
_entity.pdbx_description
1 polymer ?
#
loop_
_entity_poly.entity_id
_entity_poly.type
_entity_poly.pdbx_seq_one_letter_code
_entity_poly.pdbx_strand_id
1 'polypeptide(L)'
;MSIQYVYINQASTSLTISASGTATVYGYVQKTPAGKNIYLTSTLQRYSNGSWTDVKSWSKSSSSSSASILETYQVSSGTYRVETYYYVSGDGGYESDEIFSKTVTY
;
A
#
# COMPACT_ATOMS: atom_id res chain seq x y z
N MET A 1 -4.96 -23.14 -7.10
CA MET A 1 -5.56 -22.02 -7.86
C MET A 1 -4.68 -20.81 -7.64
N SER A 2 -3.99 -20.33 -8.67
CA SER A 2 -3.30 -19.03 -8.65
C SER A 2 -4.30 -17.99 -9.13
N ILE A 3 -4.50 -16.92 -8.36
CA ILE A 3 -5.25 -15.76 -8.86
C ILE A 3 -4.42 -15.17 -10.01
N GLN A 4 -4.97 -15.17 -11.23
CA GLN A 4 -4.32 -14.56 -12.39
C GLN A 4 -5.02 -13.24 -12.67
N TYR A 5 -4.36 -12.14 -12.32
CA TYR A 5 -4.82 -10.80 -12.64
C TYR A 5 -4.58 -10.50 -14.12
N VAL A 6 -5.60 -9.94 -14.77
CA VAL A 6 -5.55 -9.47 -16.16
C VAL A 6 -4.99 -8.06 -16.23
N TYR A 7 -5.33 -7.22 -15.25
CA TYR A 7 -5.00 -5.78 -15.23
C TYR A 7 -3.83 -5.45 -14.31
N ILE A 8 -3.51 -6.31 -13.34
CA ILE A 8 -2.45 -6.08 -12.35
C ILE A 8 -1.23 -6.95 -12.68
N ASN A 9 -0.06 -6.30 -12.85
CA ASN A 9 1.20 -6.99 -13.11
C ASN A 9 1.94 -7.32 -11.81
N GLN A 10 2.09 -6.32 -10.94
CA GLN A 10 2.74 -6.48 -9.64
C GLN A 10 2.27 -5.40 -8.67
N ALA A 11 2.33 -5.73 -7.38
CA ALA A 11 2.15 -4.79 -6.29
C ALA A 11 3.15 -5.07 -5.17
N SER A 12 3.56 -4.04 -4.46
CA SER A 12 4.46 -4.16 -3.30
C SER A 12 4.19 -3.07 -2.27
N THR A 13 4.51 -3.40 -1.02
CA THR A 13 4.35 -2.49 0.13
C THR A 13 5.51 -2.69 1.09
N SER A 14 5.99 -1.61 1.69
CA SER A 14 7.03 -1.68 2.71
C SER A 14 6.93 -0.56 3.74
N LEU A 15 7.51 -0.85 4.90
CA LEU A 15 7.63 0.07 6.01
C LEU A 15 9.05 0.01 6.54
N THR A 16 9.67 1.16 6.75
CA THR A 16 10.86 1.32 7.58
C THR A 16 10.61 2.41 8.60
N ILE A 17 11.22 2.33 9.77
CA ILE A 17 11.16 3.37 10.79
C ILE A 17 12.59 3.66 11.22
N SER A 18 13.01 4.93 11.14
CA SER A 18 14.34 5.34 11.60
C SER A 18 14.44 5.26 13.13
N ALA A 19 15.67 5.31 13.65
CA ALA A 19 15.92 5.42 15.09
C ALA A 19 15.40 6.73 15.72
N SER A 20 14.95 7.69 14.91
CA SER A 20 14.31 8.93 15.36
C SER A 20 12.78 8.91 15.25
N GLY A 21 12.18 7.78 14.85
CA GLY A 21 10.73 7.65 14.73
C GLY A 21 10.15 8.16 13.41
N THR A 22 10.98 8.33 12.38
CA THR A 22 10.49 8.66 11.03
C THR A 22 10.07 7.38 10.32
N ALA A 23 8.78 7.13 10.23
CA ALA A 23 8.22 6.06 9.41
C ALA A 23 8.28 6.46 7.93
N THR A 24 8.85 5.61 7.09
CA THR A 24 8.80 5.71 5.62
C THR A 24 7.84 4.66 5.10
N VAL A 25 6.76 5.13 4.49
CA VAL A 25 5.68 4.31 3.93
C VAL A 25 5.88 4.23 2.43
N TYR A 26 5.88 3.00 1.90
CA TYR A 26 5.96 2.76 0.47
C TYR A 26 4.85 1.82 0.01
N GLY A 27 4.14 2.23 -1.03
CA GLY A 27 3.19 1.42 -1.76
C GLY A 27 3.41 1.58 -3.26
N TYR A 28 3.34 0.48 -4.00
CA TYR A 28 3.57 0.47 -5.44
C TYR A 28 2.64 -0.51 -6.15
N VAL A 29 2.11 -0.08 -7.29
CA VAL A 29 1.31 -0.91 -8.18
C VAL A 29 1.73 -0.65 -9.62
N GLN A 30 1.85 -1.73 -10.39
CA GLN A 30 2.04 -1.69 -11.83
C GLN A 30 0.88 -2.39 -12.51
N LYS A 31 0.28 -1.72 -13.50
CA LYS A 31 -0.76 -2.32 -14.33
C LYS A 31 -0.15 -3.01 -15.55
N THR A 32 -0.88 -3.97 -16.09
CA THR A 32 -0.63 -4.50 -17.44
C THR A 32 -1.08 -3.49 -18.51
N PRO A 33 -0.74 -3.68 -19.79
CA PRO A 33 -1.27 -2.85 -20.88
C PRO A 33 -2.81 -2.87 -21.01
N ALA A 34 -3.48 -3.92 -20.51
CA ALA A 34 -4.94 -4.01 -20.50
C ALA A 34 -5.58 -3.17 -19.37
N GLY A 35 -4.80 -2.78 -18.36
CA GLY A 35 -5.25 -1.87 -17.31
C GLY A 35 -5.32 -0.41 -17.79
N LYS A 36 -6.27 0.34 -17.26
CA LYS A 36 -6.52 1.75 -17.59
C LYS A 36 -6.06 2.68 -16.49
N ASN A 37 -6.69 2.61 -15.32
CA ASN A 37 -6.37 3.49 -14.18
C ASN A 37 -6.04 2.68 -12.95
N ILE A 38 -4.97 3.07 -12.28
CA ILE A 38 -4.53 2.58 -10.99
C ILE A 38 -5.07 3.52 -9.91
N TYR A 39 -5.57 2.94 -8.84
CA TYR A 39 -5.74 3.59 -7.55
C TYR A 39 -5.03 2.76 -6.49
N LEU A 40 -4.34 3.42 -5.57
CA LEU A 40 -3.79 2.77 -4.40
C LEU A 40 -3.89 3.69 -3.18
N THR A 41 -4.11 3.08 -2.03
CA THR A 41 -4.10 3.71 -0.72
C THR A 41 -3.13 2.95 0.16
N SER A 42 -2.18 3.66 0.76
CA SER A 42 -1.30 3.10 1.80
C SER A 42 -1.67 3.71 3.14
N THR A 43 -1.98 2.87 4.11
CA THR A 43 -2.37 3.23 5.47
C THR A 43 -1.32 2.73 6.43
N LEU A 44 -0.68 3.66 7.15
CA LEU A 44 0.14 3.34 8.31
C LEU A 44 -0.78 2.95 9.46
N GLN A 45 -0.61 1.72 9.97
CA GLN A 45 -1.38 1.18 11.09
C GLN A 45 -0.46 0.95 12.29
N ARG A 46 -1.00 1.17 13.48
CA ARG A 46 -0.36 0.86 14.77
C ARG A 46 -1.09 -0.29 15.44
N TYR A 47 -0.35 -1.23 16.02
CA TYR A 47 -0.93 -2.29 16.83
C TYR A 47 -1.22 -1.77 18.24
N SER A 48 -2.46 -1.90 18.69
CA SER A 48 -2.91 -1.51 20.03
C SER A 48 -4.02 -2.45 20.49
N ASN A 49 -3.95 -2.91 21.74
CA ASN A 49 -5.00 -3.71 22.38
C ASN A 49 -5.48 -4.94 21.55
N GLY A 50 -4.56 -5.63 20.87
CA GLY A 50 -4.91 -6.82 20.10
C GLY A 50 -5.38 -6.56 18.66
N SER A 51 -5.41 -5.30 18.21
CA SER A 51 -5.91 -4.92 16.89
C SER A 51 -5.02 -3.87 16.22
N TRP A 52 -5.12 -3.78 14.90
CA TRP A 52 -4.48 -2.72 14.11
C TRP A 52 -5.42 -1.53 14.00
N THR A 53 -4.90 -0.33 14.25
CA THR A 53 -5.63 0.93 14.14
C THR A 53 -4.94 1.86 13.17
N ASP A 54 -5.70 2.50 12.29
CA ASP A 54 -5.18 3.44 11.31
C ASP A 54 -4.60 4.69 12.00
N VAL A 55 -3.38 5.05 11.62
CA VAL A 55 -2.68 6.25 12.09
C VAL A 55 -2.80 7.35 11.03
N LYS A 56 -2.48 7.01 9.79
CA LYS A 56 -2.49 7.94 8.66
C LYS A 56 -2.61 7.18 7.34
N SER A 57 -3.37 7.73 6.41
CA SER A 57 -3.54 7.18 5.06
C SER A 57 -3.19 8.20 4.00
N TRP A 58 -2.65 7.69 2.89
CA TRP A 58 -2.38 8.43 1.67
C TRP A 58 -2.97 7.66 0.49
N SER A 59 -3.49 8.36 -0.50
CA SER A 59 -4.07 7.75 -1.69
C SER A 59 -3.54 8.42 -2.96
N LYS A 60 -3.46 7.65 -4.05
CA LYS A 60 -3.04 8.15 -5.35
C LYS A 60 -3.80 7.45 -6.47
N SER A 61 -4.11 8.22 -7.51
CA SER A 61 -4.65 7.72 -8.76
C SER A 61 -3.69 8.02 -9.90
N SER A 62 -3.59 7.14 -10.90
CA SER A 62 -2.79 7.37 -12.10
C SER A 62 -3.32 6.56 -13.29
N SER A 63 -3.26 7.14 -14.49
CA SER A 63 -3.46 6.42 -15.75
C SER A 63 -2.15 5.87 -16.35
N SER A 64 -1.00 6.24 -15.77
CA SER A 64 0.32 5.72 -16.16
C SER A 64 0.45 4.22 -15.86
N SER A 65 1.47 3.58 -16.45
CA SER A 65 1.74 2.14 -16.27
C SER A 65 2.03 1.72 -14.82
N SER A 66 2.35 2.67 -13.94
CA SER A 66 2.54 2.43 -12.52
C SER A 66 2.16 3.64 -11.67
N ALA A 67 1.91 3.41 -10.39
CA ALA A 67 1.75 4.43 -9.38
C ALA A 67 2.45 4.02 -8.09
N SER A 68 2.98 5.01 -7.37
CA SER A 68 3.63 4.81 -6.08
C SER A 68 3.29 5.90 -5.09
N ILE A 69 3.23 5.49 -3.83
CA ILE A 69 3.22 6.33 -2.63
C ILE A 69 4.59 6.14 -1.96
N LEU A 70 5.27 7.25 -1.67
CA LEU A 70 6.49 7.28 -0.87
C LEU A 70 6.38 8.47 0.06
N GLU A 71 5.93 8.21 1.28
CA GLU A 71 5.55 9.23 2.25
C GLU A 71 6.25 8.99 3.57
N THR A 72 6.39 10.06 4.37
CA THR A 72 6.99 9.96 5.71
C THR A 72 6.04 10.48 6.78
N TYR A 73 6.11 9.89 7.97
CA TYR A 73 5.29 10.29 9.12
C TYR A 73 6.05 10.08 10.43
N GLN A 74 5.92 11.02 11.36
CA GLN A 74 6.52 10.89 12.70
C GLN A 74 5.65 10.00 13.58
N VAL A 75 6.27 9.01 14.21
CA VAL A 75 5.60 8.08 15.11
C VAL A 75 6.25 8.05 16.49
N SER A 76 5.45 7.76 17.50
CA SER A 76 5.95 7.40 18.84
C SER A 76 6.28 5.91 18.89
N SER A 77 6.94 5.48 19.97
CA SER A 77 7.29 4.07 20.17
C SER A 77 6.08 3.15 20.05
N GLY A 78 6.29 1.99 19.47
CA GLY A 78 5.25 1.00 19.23
C GLY A 78 5.48 0.15 18.00
N THR A 79 4.48 -0.67 17.70
CA THR A 79 4.54 -1.64 16.61
C THR A 79 3.63 -1.20 15.47
N TYR A 80 4.17 -1.16 14.26
CA TYR A 80 3.52 -0.59 13.08
C TYR A 80 3.58 -1.54 11.88
N ARG A 81 2.64 -1.38 10.96
CA ARG A 81 2.66 -1.97 9.61
C ARG A 81 2.04 -0.99 8.61
N VAL A 82 2.25 -1.25 7.32
CA VAL A 82 1.52 -0.57 6.24
C VAL A 82 0.56 -1.55 5.61
N GLU A 83 -0.70 -1.17 5.55
CA GLU A 83 -1.74 -1.80 4.73
C GLU A 83 -1.83 -1.02 3.43
N THR A 84 -1.66 -1.69 2.29
CA THR A 84 -1.83 -1.08 0.97
C THR A 84 -2.97 -1.77 0.25
N TYR A 85 -4.08 -1.06 0.09
CA TYR A 85 -5.18 -1.43 -0.78
C TYR A 85 -4.96 -0.84 -2.16
N TYR A 86 -5.29 -1.59 -3.21
CA TYR A 86 -5.22 -1.09 -4.57
C TYR A 86 -6.30 -1.65 -5.47
N TYR A 87 -6.63 -0.91 -6.53
CA TYR A 87 -7.38 -1.43 -7.65
C TYR A 87 -6.86 -0.91 -8.99
N VAL A 88 -7.03 -1.73 -10.03
CA VAL A 88 -6.77 -1.36 -11.42
C VAL A 88 -8.05 -1.58 -12.23
N SER A 89 -8.55 -0.51 -12.83
CA SER A 89 -9.69 -0.56 -13.77
C SER A 89 -9.25 -1.02 -15.16
N GLY A 90 -10.14 -1.69 -15.89
CA GLY A 90 -10.00 -2.09 -17.28
C GLY A 90 -11.33 -1.96 -18.02
N ASP A 91 -11.41 -2.46 -19.26
CA ASP A 91 -12.65 -2.42 -20.06
C ASP A 91 -13.79 -3.29 -19.47
N GLY A 92 -13.45 -4.35 -18.74
CA GLY A 92 -14.41 -5.30 -18.18
C GLY A 92 -14.75 -5.09 -16.70
N GLY A 93 -14.26 -4.02 -16.07
CA GLY A 93 -14.46 -3.77 -14.64
C GLY A 93 -13.18 -3.33 -13.94
N TYR A 94 -12.94 -3.83 -12.74
CA TYR A 94 -11.71 -3.58 -11.99
C TYR A 94 -11.24 -4.84 -11.25
N GLU A 95 -9.94 -4.90 -11.00
CA GLU A 95 -9.31 -5.87 -10.12
C GLU A 95 -8.78 -5.14 -8.90
N SER A 96 -8.88 -5.73 -7.72
CA SER A 96 -8.39 -5.15 -6.47
C SER A 96 -7.79 -6.20 -5.57
N ASP A 97 -6.90 -5.77 -4.69
CA ASP A 97 -6.35 -6.60 -3.63
C ASP A 97 -5.79 -5.72 -2.50
N GLU A 98 -5.41 -6.37 -1.40
CA GLU A 98 -4.83 -5.76 -0.23
C GLU A 98 -3.57 -6.52 0.22
N ILE A 99 -2.49 -5.77 0.45
CA ILE A 99 -1.20 -6.32 0.87
C ILE A 99 -0.67 -5.61 2.11
N PHE A 100 0.02 -6.35 2.97
CA PHE A 100 0.60 -5.83 4.21
C PHE A 100 2.13 -5.84 4.15
N SER A 101 2.75 -4.81 4.72
CA SER A 101 4.19 -4.80 4.93
C SER A 101 4.57 -5.76 6.06
N LYS A 102 5.88 -5.99 6.20
CA LYS A 102 6.41 -6.50 7.48
C LYS A 102 6.03 -5.55 8.63
N THR A 103 5.90 -6.13 9.81
CA THR A 103 5.72 -5.38 11.05
C THR A 103 7.07 -4.83 11.53
N VAL A 104 7.07 -3.58 12.01
CA VAL A 104 8.25 -2.89 12.54
C VAL A 104 7.93 -2.37 13.94
N THR A 105 8.80 -2.66 14.90
CA THR A 105 8.73 -2.09 16.25
C THR A 105 9.80 -1.01 16.38
N TYR A 106 9.37 0.19 16.80
CA TYR A 106 10.20 1.34 17.09
C TYR A 106 10.20 1.65 18.59
#